data_AF-A0A434PPK9-F1
#
_entry.id   AF-A0A434PPK9-F1
#
_cell.length_a   1.000
_cell.length_b   1.000
_cell.length_c   1.000
_cell.angle_alpha   90.00
_cell.angle_beta   90.00
_cell.angle_gamma   90.00
#
_symmetry.space_group_name_H-M   'P 1'
#
loop_
_entity.id
_entity.type
_entity.pdbx_description
1 polymer ?
#
loop_
_entity_poly.entity_id
_entity_poly.type
_entity_poly.pdbx_seq_one_letter_code
_entity_poly.pdbx_strand_id
1 'polypeptide(L)'
;MAQHIAQKLRLTAALLGTVARKDLAAAFRGVNPKTAFDLGRADKWLQGRAQPRELSVYDDWSKLLKLEQPGAWIAESDLPGFTAAI
;
A
#
# COMPACT_ATOMS: atom_id res chain seq x y z
N MET A 1 -11.37 11.46 -0.61
CA MET A 1 -10.63 11.01 0.60
C MET A 1 -10.27 9.56 0.37
N ALA A 2 -9.03 9.15 0.66
CA ALA A 2 -8.58 7.79 0.42
C ALA A 2 -9.33 6.79 1.31
N GLN A 3 -9.84 5.70 0.74
CA GLN A 3 -10.75 4.77 1.42
C GLN A 3 -10.08 3.43 1.69
N HIS A 4 -10.39 2.88 2.87
CA HIS A 4 -9.97 1.53 3.29
C HIS A 4 -8.46 1.24 3.22
N ILE A 5 -7.61 2.27 3.31
CA ILE A 5 -6.16 2.14 3.11
C ILE A 5 -5.51 1.14 4.05
N ALA A 6 -5.89 1.16 5.33
CA ALA A 6 -5.34 0.23 6.31
C ALA A 6 -5.69 -1.23 5.96
N GLN A 7 -6.93 -1.49 5.55
CA GLN A 7 -7.38 -2.83 5.15
C GLN A 7 -6.67 -3.29 3.88
N LYS A 8 -6.60 -2.43 2.86
CA LYS A 8 -5.87 -2.72 1.61
C LYS A 8 -4.40 -3.02 1.87
N LEU A 9 -3.73 -2.27 2.75
CA LEU A 9 -2.35 -2.53 3.13
C LEU A 9 -2.18 -3.88 3.82
N ARG A 10 -3.12 -4.28 4.69
CA ARG A 10 -3.10 -5.61 5.32
C ARG A 10 -3.30 -6.72 4.30
N LEU A 11 -4.18 -6.52 3.31
CA LEU A 11 -4.36 -7.47 2.20
C LEU A 11 -3.09 -7.59 1.37
N THR A 12 -2.46 -6.48 1.02
CA THR A 12 -1.15 -6.48 0.34
C THR A 12 -0.09 -7.19 1.16
N ALA A 13 -0.04 -6.95 2.48
CA ALA A 13 0.91 -7.62 3.35
C ALA A 13 0.69 -9.15 3.37
N ALA A 14 -0.56 -9.59 3.42
CA ALA A 14 -0.93 -11.00 3.35
C ALA A 14 -0.59 -11.62 1.99
N LEU A 15 -0.89 -10.93 0.89
CA LEU A 15 -0.60 -11.39 -0.47
C LEU A 15 0.90 -11.56 -0.71
N LEU A 16 1.72 -10.62 -0.22
CA LEU A 16 3.18 -10.68 -0.34
C LEU A 16 3.83 -11.67 0.64
N GLY A 17 3.05 -12.32 1.51
CA GLY A 17 3.57 -13.19 2.58
C GLY A 17 4.40 -12.44 3.62
N THR A 18 4.28 -11.10 3.67
CA THR A 18 5.02 -10.27 4.62
C THR A 18 4.33 -10.27 5.97
N VAL A 19 4.83 -11.09 6.90
CA VAL A 19 4.29 -11.20 8.26
C VAL A 19 4.67 -9.98 9.11
N ALA A 20 5.80 -9.33 8.80
CA ALA A 20 6.27 -8.16 9.53
C ALA A 20 6.17 -6.86 8.71
N ARG A 21 5.84 -5.76 9.41
CA ARG A 21 5.81 -4.38 8.90
C ARG A 21 7.10 -3.99 8.15
N LYS A 22 8.23 -4.54 8.59
CA LYS A 22 9.54 -4.31 7.98
C LYS A 22 9.69 -4.93 6.59
N ASP A 23 9.07 -6.07 6.36
CA ASP A 23 9.15 -6.77 5.09
C ASP A 23 8.27 -6.06 4.06
N LEU A 24 7.10 -5.56 4.48
CA LEU A 24 6.26 -4.70 3.65
C LEU A 24 6.99 -3.42 3.25
N ALA A 25 7.62 -2.72 4.20
CA ALA A 25 8.40 -1.51 3.90
C ALA A 25 9.61 -1.81 2.99
N ALA A 26 10.25 -2.96 3.15
CA ALA A 26 11.31 -3.42 2.26
C ALA A 26 10.78 -3.69 0.84
N ALA A 27 9.58 -4.27 0.70
CA ALA A 27 8.95 -4.53 -0.59
C ALA A 27 8.67 -3.22 -1.35
N PHE A 28 8.10 -2.21 -0.68
CA PHE A 28 7.93 -0.88 -1.27
C PHE A 28 9.26 -0.24 -1.67
N ARG A 29 10.30 -0.36 -0.84
CA ARG A 29 11.65 0.13 -1.19
C ARG A 29 12.28 -0.61 -2.36
N GLY A 30 11.95 -1.89 -2.56
CA GLY A 30 12.39 -2.68 -3.71
C GLY A 30 11.82 -2.14 -5.02
N VAL A 31 10.62 -1.57 -4.99
CA VAL A 31 10.00 -0.89 -6.15
C VAL A 31 10.58 0.52 -6.34
N ASN A 32 10.67 1.28 -5.25
CA ASN A 32 11.18 2.64 -5.27
C ASN A 32 12.02 2.90 -4.01
N PRO A 33 13.35 2.98 -4.13
CA PRO A 33 14.23 3.25 -2.98
C PRO A 33 13.96 4.60 -2.30
N LYS A 34 13.34 5.55 -3.01
CA LYS A 34 12.95 6.88 -2.51
C LYS A 34 11.50 6.94 -2.03
N THR A 35 10.84 5.79 -1.89
CA THR A 35 9.45 5.74 -1.43
C THR A 35 9.30 6.38 -0.05
N ALA A 36 8.20 7.09 0.12
CA ALA A 36 7.76 7.63 1.40
C ALA A 36 7.21 6.55 2.35
N PHE A 37 7.18 5.29 1.92
CA PHE A 37 6.79 4.14 2.74
C PHE A 37 7.96 3.69 3.65
N ASP A 38 8.11 4.34 4.80
CA ASP A 38 9.07 3.95 5.85
C ASP A 38 8.41 3.13 6.97
N LEU A 39 9.21 2.54 7.86
CA LEU A 39 8.73 1.70 8.97
C LEU A 39 7.79 2.43 9.93
N GLY A 40 8.08 3.70 10.24
CA GLY A 40 7.30 4.49 11.19
C GLY A 40 5.95 4.91 10.63
N ARG A 41 5.89 5.20 9.33
CA ARG A 41 4.66 5.48 8.58
C ARG A 41 3.86 4.21 8.33
N ALA A 42 4.52 3.11 7.95
CA ALA A 42 3.89 1.81 7.71
C ALA A 42 3.08 1.34 8.92
N ASP A 43 3.63 1.49 10.14
CA ASP A 43 2.91 1.12 11.36
C ASP A 43 1.61 1.93 11.54
N LYS A 44 1.70 3.25 11.38
CA LYS A 44 0.54 4.14 11.52
C LYS A 44 -0.52 3.86 10.45
N TRP A 45 -0.10 3.56 9.23
CA TRP A 45 -1.00 3.27 8.11
C TRP A 45 -1.67 1.91 8.24
N LEU A 46 -0.93 0.86 8.64
CA LEU A 46 -1.50 -0.46 8.91
C LEU A 46 -2.48 -0.46 10.08
N GLN A 47 -2.27 0.40 11.09
CA GLN A 47 -3.21 0.59 12.20
C GLN A 47 -4.39 1.50 11.84
N GLY A 48 -4.39 2.15 10.68
CA GLY A 48 -5.42 3.13 10.28
C GLY A 48 -5.37 4.44 11.07
N ARG A 49 -4.27 4.70 11.80
CA ARG A 49 -4.05 5.94 12.56
C ARG A 49 -3.64 7.11 11.67
N ALA A 50 -3.15 6.82 10.47
CA ALA A 50 -2.81 7.80 9.44
C ALA A 50 -3.03 7.21 8.05
N GLN A 51 -2.94 8.04 7.03
CA GLN A 51 -2.99 7.63 5.62
C GLN A 51 -1.83 8.27 4.84
N PRO A 52 -1.35 7.64 3.74
CA PRO A 52 -0.40 8.25 2.83
C PRO A 52 -0.99 9.53 2.23
N ARG A 53 -0.24 10.64 2.36
CA ARG A 53 -0.60 11.93 1.74
C ARG A 53 0.07 12.12 0.39
N GLU A 54 1.20 11.44 0.18
CA GLU A 54 1.98 11.53 -1.03
C GLU A 54 1.42 10.55 -2.06
N LEU A 55 1.02 11.06 -3.23
CA LEU A 55 0.44 10.26 -4.30
C LEU A 55 1.41 9.18 -4.81
N SER A 56 2.72 9.49 -4.78
CA SER A 56 3.80 8.56 -5.14
C SER A 56 3.74 7.23 -4.39
N VAL A 57 3.26 7.22 -3.14
CA VAL A 57 3.12 5.98 -2.37
C VAL A 57 2.11 5.03 -3.01
N TYR A 58 1.01 5.58 -3.53
CA TYR A 58 0.01 4.76 -4.22
C TYR A 58 0.50 4.30 -5.59
N ASP A 59 1.30 5.11 -6.29
CA ASP A 59 1.92 4.69 -7.56
C ASP A 59 2.95 3.57 -7.33
N ASP A 60 3.76 3.68 -6.29
CA ASP A 60 4.68 2.62 -5.86
C ASP A 60 3.90 1.35 -5.48
N TRP A 61 2.73 1.50 -4.85
CA TRP A 61 1.86 0.39 -4.48
C TRP A 61 1.30 -0.34 -5.71
N SER A 62 0.82 0.40 -6.71
CA SER A 62 0.35 -0.19 -7.98
C SER A 62 1.45 -1.01 -8.64
N LYS A 63 2.68 -0.46 -8.71
CA LYS A 63 3.85 -1.16 -9.25
C LYS A 63 4.23 -2.39 -8.42
N LEU A 64 4.15 -2.31 -7.09
CA LEU A 64 4.43 -3.42 -6.18
C LEU A 64 3.51 -4.61 -6.45
N LEU A 65 2.23 -4.34 -6.66
CA LEU A 65 1.21 -5.33 -6.96
C LEU A 65 1.13 -5.68 -8.46
N LYS A 66 1.93 -5.02 -9.30
CA LYS A 66 1.91 -5.13 -10.77
C LYS A 66 0.52 -4.92 -11.37
N LEU A 67 -0.22 -3.96 -10.81
CA LEU A 67 -1.56 -3.60 -11.26
C LEU A 67 -1.49 -2.77 -12.54
N GLU A 68 -2.51 -2.92 -13.39
CA GLU A 68 -2.71 -2.04 -14.54
C GLU A 68 -3.31 -0.69 -14.12
N GLN A 69 -3.96 -0.64 -12.96
CA GLN A 69 -4.61 0.56 -12.45
C GLN A 69 -3.61 1.55 -11.83
N PRO A 70 -3.81 2.88 -11.99
CA PRO A 70 -2.92 3.89 -11.43
C PRO A 70 -2.98 3.95 -9.89
N GLY A 71 -2.01 4.60 -9.25
CA GLY A 71 -2.00 4.75 -7.79
C GLY A 71 -3.26 5.44 -7.25
N ALA A 72 -3.78 6.45 -7.95
CA ALA A 72 -5.04 7.11 -7.58
C ALA A 72 -6.21 6.11 -7.44
N TRP A 73 -6.27 5.09 -8.30
CA TRP A 73 -7.29 4.05 -8.21
C TRP A 73 -7.17 3.24 -6.91
N ILE A 74 -5.95 2.96 -6.43
CA ILE A 74 -5.75 2.29 -5.13
C ILE A 74 -6.29 3.14 -3.98
N ALA A 75 -6.17 4.47 -4.06
CA ALA A 75 -6.68 5.36 -3.03
C ALA A 75 -8.23 5.42 -3.05
N GLU A 76 -8.84 5.37 -4.23
CA GLU A 76 -10.27 5.62 -4.44
C GLU A 76 -11.14 4.37 -4.49
N SER A 77 -10.59 3.22 -4.88
CA SER A 77 -11.34 1.97 -5.00
C SER A 77 -11.94 1.54 -3.66
N ASP A 78 -12.99 0.73 -3.71
CA ASP A 78 -13.49 0.05 -2.52
C ASP A 78 -12.67 -1.22 -2.23
N LEU A 79 -12.99 -1.90 -1.13
CA LEU A 79 -12.32 -3.16 -0.78
C LEU A 79 -12.61 -4.29 -1.76
N PRO A 80 -13.86 -4.52 -2.19
CA PRO A 80 -14.17 -5.53 -3.20
C PRO A 80 -13.42 -5.31 -4.52
N GLY A 81 -13.43 -4.09 -5.06
CA GLY A 81 -12.74 -3.75 -6.30
C GLY A 81 -11.23 -3.87 -6.18
N PHE A 82 -10.65 -3.50 -5.03
CA PHE A 82 -9.23 -3.73 -4.77
C PHE A 82 -8.88 -5.22 -4.72
N THR A 83 -9.68 -6.02 -4.02
CA THR A 83 -9.45 -7.47 -3.89
C THR A 83 -9.57 -8.19 -5.23
N ALA A 84 -10.49 -7.75 -6.09
CA ALA A 84 -10.66 -8.34 -7.42
C ALA A 84 -9.47 -8.07 -8.37
N ALA A 85 -8.63 -7.07 -8.08
CA ALA A 85 -7.50 -6.71 -8.94
C ALA A 85 -6.17 -7.35 -8.52
N ILE A 86 -6.06 -7.86 -7.28
CA ILE A 86 -4.80 -8.36 -6.69
C ILE A 86 -4.73 -9.88 -6.64
#